data_AF-A0A9D9WBK8-F1
#
_entry.id   AF-A0A9D9WBK8-F1
#
_cell.length_a   1.000
_cell.length_b   1.000
_cell.length_c   1.000
_cell.angle_alpha   90.00
_cell.angle_beta   90.00
_cell.angle_gamma   90.00
#
_symmetry.space_group_name_H-M   'P 1'
#
loop_
_entity.id
_entity.type
_entity.pdbx_description
1 polymer ?
#
loop_
_entity_poly.entity_id
_entity_poly.type
_entity_poly.pdbx_seq_one_letter_code
_entity_poly.pdbx_strand_id
1 'polypeptide(L)'
;MSTFMKLNIQQLKRKFIQSTYWVIAIACLTGSAFAQSVSPTLLTTENKQRIESAVWRYAIDTPLLMETIDWFRELTRNSRESAAIAELSRLEFMQAQLELDKDRRARLFESCVAIADQALALNANDVRGLFWKAAAMGKMAEDSGVLNALRMIRPMEKMLLKVVALDERYENAGAHRALGRMYHKLPGFPISFGSNQKALMYLKRAHDLFPQDVITRAFYAELLYDEGKRGEARKHADFVLATPIADEDALEFAEYVNIALAIIEKTGGSEVKLGRF
;
A
#
# COMPACT_ATOMS: atom_id res chain seq x y z
N MET A 1 -30.09 29.62 25.48
CA MET A 1 -29.13 28.50 25.30
C MET A 1 -28.00 28.93 24.38
N SER A 2 -27.41 30.11 24.57
CA SER A 2 -26.64 30.64 25.72
C SER A 2 -25.15 30.35 25.55
N THR A 3 -24.48 31.44 25.15
CA THR A 3 -23.07 31.79 25.02
C THR A 3 -22.05 31.04 25.89
N PHE A 4 -22.49 30.43 27.00
CA PHE A 4 -21.70 29.53 27.85
C PHE A 4 -21.17 28.28 27.13
N MET A 5 -21.89 27.73 26.14
CA MET A 5 -21.43 26.51 25.45
C MET A 5 -20.36 26.78 24.39
N LYS A 6 -20.33 27.99 23.80
CA LYS A 6 -19.29 28.41 22.85
C LYS A 6 -17.96 28.76 23.54
N LEU A 7 -18.03 29.33 24.75
CA LEU A 7 -16.84 29.67 25.55
C LEU A 7 -16.04 28.43 25.97
N ASN A 8 -16.74 27.33 26.29
CA ASN A 8 -16.13 26.09 26.77
C ASN A 8 -15.41 25.32 25.64
N ILE A 9 -15.92 25.37 24.41
CA ILE A 9 -15.30 24.74 23.23
C ILE A 9 -14.05 25.50 22.77
N GLN A 10 -14.03 26.83 22.89
CA GLN A 10 -12.84 27.63 22.59
C GLN A 10 -11.72 27.45 23.63
N GLN A 11 -12.06 27.30 24.92
CA GLN A 11 -11.08 26.98 25.96
C GLN A 11 -10.53 25.53 25.84
N LEU A 12 -11.35 24.57 25.41
CA LEU A 12 -10.90 23.19 25.14
C LEU A 12 -9.94 23.11 23.95
N LYS A 13 -10.24 23.82 22.85
CA LYS A 13 -9.34 23.87 21.67
C LYS A 13 -8.01 24.58 21.98
N ARG A 14 -8.01 25.57 22.87
CA ARG A 14 -6.78 26.29 23.29
C ARG A 14 -5.87 25.45 24.20
N LYS A 15 -6.44 24.57 25.03
CA LYS A 15 -5.67 23.60 25.85
C LYS A 15 -5.10 22.43 25.03
N PHE A 16 -5.76 22.03 23.95
CA PHE A 16 -5.25 20.98 23.05
C PHE A 16 -4.12 21.46 22.13
N ILE A 17 -4.04 22.77 21.84
CA ILE A 17 -3.00 23.39 20.99
C ILE A 17 -1.76 23.83 21.81
N GLN A 18 -1.83 23.85 23.15
CA GLN A 18 -0.73 24.28 24.03
C GLN A 18 0.03 23.15 24.73
N SER A 19 -0.21 21.87 24.42
CA SER A 19 0.42 20.72 25.11
C SER A 19 1.42 19.89 24.29
N THR A 20 1.77 20.30 23.07
CA THR A 20 2.78 19.59 22.24
C THR A 20 3.97 20.44 21.82
N TYR A 21 4.10 21.67 22.33
CA TYR A 21 5.29 22.49 22.15
C TYR A 21 5.86 22.88 23.52
N TRP A 22 7.05 22.34 23.81
CA TRP A 22 8.02 22.67 24.88
C TRP A 22 8.31 21.51 25.85
N VAL A 23 9.37 20.74 25.56
CA VAL A 23 10.61 20.73 26.38
C VAL A 23 11.78 20.39 25.46
N ILE A 24 12.45 21.42 24.93
CA ILE A 24 13.87 21.36 24.60
C ILE A 24 14.56 22.11 25.73
N ALA A 25 15.36 21.42 26.52
CA ALA A 25 16.29 22.04 27.45
C ALA A 25 17.68 21.45 27.20
N ILE A 26 18.52 22.30 26.64
CA ILE A 26 19.93 22.10 26.31
C ILE A 26 20.73 22.03 27.62
N ALA A 27 21.55 20.99 27.77
CA ALA A 27 22.70 20.98 28.67
C ALA A 27 23.95 20.74 27.82
N CYS A 28 24.86 21.71 27.87
CA CYS A 28 26.07 21.79 27.08
C CYS A 28 27.30 21.31 27.89
N LEU A 29 28.28 20.75 27.15
CA LEU A 29 29.73 20.68 27.42
C LEU A 29 30.27 19.51 28.27
N THR A 30 30.79 18.48 27.61
CA THR A 30 32.23 18.33 27.28
C THR A 30 32.51 16.87 26.88
N GLY A 31 32.67 16.66 25.58
CA GLY A 31 33.09 15.39 25.02
C GLY A 31 33.44 15.64 23.57
N SER A 32 34.69 15.39 23.22
CA SER A 32 35.30 15.57 21.92
C SER A 32 34.31 15.32 20.79
N ALA A 33 34.05 16.35 19.99
CA ALA A 33 33.27 16.22 18.77
C ALA A 33 34.03 15.31 17.80
N PHE A 34 33.82 14.01 17.92
CA PHE A 34 33.86 13.15 16.75
C PHE A 34 32.71 13.65 15.87
N ALA A 35 33.05 14.51 14.91
CA ALA A 35 32.23 14.70 13.73
C ALA A 35 32.22 13.35 12.99
N GLN A 36 31.39 12.42 13.45
CA GLN A 36 30.89 11.38 12.57
C GLN A 36 30.16 12.15 11.48
N SER A 37 30.73 12.14 10.29
CA SER A 37 29.98 12.41 9.07
C SER A 37 28.92 11.33 8.96
N VAL A 38 27.82 11.47 9.70
CA VAL A 38 26.57 10.82 9.35
C VAL A 38 26.24 11.44 8.01
N SER A 39 26.59 10.77 6.91
CA SER A 39 25.98 11.10 5.63
C SER A 39 24.48 11.10 5.91
N PRO A 40 23.81 12.27 5.86
CA PRO A 40 22.42 12.33 6.28
C PRO A 40 21.65 11.46 5.31
N THR A 41 21.01 10.40 5.83
CA THR A 41 20.06 9.60 5.07
C THR A 41 19.09 10.55 4.36
N LEU A 42 18.80 10.28 3.09
CA LEU A 42 17.81 11.02 2.33
C LEU A 42 16.40 10.78 2.88
N LEU A 43 16.19 9.69 3.63
CA LEU A 43 14.93 9.39 4.31
C LEU A 43 14.92 9.95 5.74
N THR A 44 15.16 11.26 5.87
CA THR A 44 14.92 12.00 7.11
C THR A 44 13.45 11.92 7.52
N THR A 45 13.13 12.23 8.78
CA THR A 45 11.73 12.25 9.24
C THR A 45 10.86 13.20 8.41
N GLU A 46 11.38 14.38 8.07
CA GLU A 46 10.70 15.37 7.23
C GLU A 46 10.46 14.84 5.82
N ASN A 47 11.48 14.26 5.19
CA ASN A 47 11.37 13.71 3.85
C ASN A 47 10.37 12.55 3.80
N LYS A 48 10.40 11.65 4.79
CA LYS A 48 9.41 10.58 4.93
C LYS A 48 8.00 11.15 5.07
N GLN A 49 7.80 12.17 5.91
CA GLN A 49 6.48 12.77 6.10
C GLN A 49 5.95 13.40 4.80
N ARG A 50 6.82 14.07 4.02
CA ARG A 50 6.46 14.62 2.70
C ARG A 50 6.06 13.51 1.73
N ILE A 51 6.86 12.44 1.63
CA ILE A 51 6.59 11.28 0.78
C ILE A 51 5.26 10.62 1.16
N GLU A 52 5.06 10.33 2.45
CA GLU A 52 3.81 9.72 2.94
C GLU A 52 2.61 10.62 2.62
N SER A 53 2.69 11.93 2.83
CA SER A 53 1.59 12.84 2.52
C SER A 53 1.19 12.79 1.04
N ALA A 54 2.17 12.68 0.15
CA ALA A 54 1.94 12.54 -1.29
C ALA A 54 1.36 11.17 -1.66
N VAL A 55 1.86 10.10 -1.06
CA VAL A 55 1.36 8.73 -1.28
C VAL A 55 -0.07 8.57 -0.78
N TRP A 56 -0.40 9.04 0.43
CA TRP A 56 -1.75 8.92 0.99
C TRP A 56 -2.81 9.74 0.26
N ARG A 57 -2.39 10.78 -0.47
CA ARG A 57 -3.30 11.70 -1.19
C ARG A 57 -3.16 11.58 -2.70
N TYR A 58 -2.52 10.52 -3.20
CA TYR A 58 -2.08 10.46 -4.59
C TYR A 58 -3.23 10.63 -5.60
N ALA A 59 -4.39 10.04 -5.32
CA ALA A 59 -5.60 10.12 -6.16
C ALA A 59 -6.36 11.45 -6.05
N ILE A 60 -6.08 12.25 -5.01
CA ILE A 60 -6.84 13.44 -4.61
C ILE A 60 -6.05 14.71 -4.94
N ASP A 61 -4.75 14.65 -4.72
CA ASP A 61 -3.80 15.74 -4.86
C ASP A 61 -2.67 15.32 -5.79
N THR A 62 -3.04 14.99 -7.04
CA THR A 62 -2.07 14.65 -8.10
C THR A 62 -0.97 15.71 -8.27
N PRO A 63 -1.24 17.03 -8.18
CA PRO A 63 -0.16 18.03 -8.20
C PRO A 63 0.88 17.83 -7.09
N LEU A 64 0.46 17.58 -5.84
CA LEU A 64 1.38 17.29 -4.73
C LEU A 64 2.22 16.03 -4.99
N LEU A 65 1.61 14.98 -5.54
CA LEU A 65 2.32 13.76 -5.94
C LEU A 65 3.41 14.06 -6.96
N MET A 66 3.07 14.78 -8.03
CA MET A 66 4.00 15.11 -9.10
C MET A 66 5.15 16.00 -8.61
N GLU A 67 4.86 17.03 -7.81
CA GLU A 67 5.89 17.89 -7.20
C GLU A 67 6.84 17.07 -6.31
N THR A 68 6.29 16.13 -5.53
CA THR A 68 7.07 15.27 -4.64
C THR A 68 7.94 14.30 -5.43
N ILE A 69 7.43 13.73 -6.53
CA ILE A 69 8.21 12.89 -7.44
C ILE A 69 9.38 13.67 -8.02
N ASP A 70 9.14 14.87 -8.57
CA ASP A 70 10.20 15.65 -9.21
C ASP A 70 11.28 16.08 -8.22
N TRP A 71 10.88 16.56 -7.04
CA TRP A 71 11.79 16.89 -5.95
C TRP A 71 12.61 15.67 -5.51
N PHE A 72 11.96 14.53 -5.29
CA PHE A 72 12.63 13.35 -4.75
C PHE A 72 13.51 12.65 -5.79
N ARG A 73 13.14 12.71 -7.07
CA ARG A 73 13.96 12.22 -8.18
C ARG A 73 15.27 13.00 -8.28
N GLU A 74 15.24 14.33 -8.16
CA GLU A 74 16.48 15.13 -8.14
C GLU A 74 17.31 14.82 -6.89
N LEU A 75 16.67 14.68 -5.73
CA LEU A 75 17.35 14.34 -4.47
C LEU A 75 18.05 12.96 -4.52
N THR A 76 17.46 12.00 -5.23
CA THR A 76 17.97 10.61 -5.31
C THR A 76 18.89 10.36 -6.51
N ARG A 77 19.03 11.32 -7.44
CA ARG A 77 19.72 11.16 -8.73
C ARG A 77 21.12 10.52 -8.67
N ASN A 78 21.89 10.85 -7.65
CA ASN A 78 23.25 10.31 -7.43
C ASN A 78 23.36 9.56 -6.08
N SER A 79 22.22 9.19 -5.50
CA SER A 79 22.19 8.50 -4.21
C SER A 79 22.70 7.07 -4.34
N ARG A 80 23.31 6.57 -3.25
CA ARG A 80 23.61 5.15 -3.07
C ARG A 80 22.77 4.52 -1.97
N GLU A 81 21.75 5.24 -1.50
CA GLU A 81 20.81 4.76 -0.49
C GLU A 81 19.68 3.99 -1.16
N SER A 82 19.80 2.66 -1.16
CA SER A 82 18.81 1.72 -1.73
C SER A 82 17.38 2.04 -1.30
N ALA A 83 17.17 2.29 0.00
CA ALA A 83 15.85 2.60 0.54
C ALA A 83 15.24 3.87 -0.08
N ALA A 84 16.04 4.92 -0.29
CA ALA A 84 15.55 6.17 -0.89
C ALA A 84 15.18 5.96 -2.37
N ILE A 85 16.00 5.23 -3.12
CA ILE A 85 15.70 4.89 -4.52
C ILE A 85 14.42 4.02 -4.59
N ALA A 86 14.25 3.08 -3.66
CA ALA A 86 13.04 2.26 -3.62
C ALA A 86 11.76 3.07 -3.29
N GLU A 87 11.84 4.10 -2.43
CA GLU A 87 10.70 5.01 -2.21
C GLU A 87 10.36 5.83 -3.47
N LEU A 88 11.33 6.15 -4.33
CA LEU A 88 11.03 6.77 -5.63
C LEU A 88 10.21 5.81 -6.52
N SER A 89 10.54 4.52 -6.51
CA SER A 89 9.75 3.51 -7.23
C SER A 89 8.29 3.45 -6.72
N ARG A 90 8.08 3.55 -5.41
CA ARG A 90 6.74 3.65 -4.81
C ARG A 90 5.96 4.87 -5.29
N LEU A 91 6.59 6.05 -5.28
CA LEU A 91 5.95 7.28 -5.74
C LEU A 91 5.57 7.21 -7.23
N GLU A 92 6.48 6.73 -8.08
CA GLU A 92 6.17 6.53 -9.51
C GLU A 92 5.08 5.48 -9.73
N PHE A 93 5.01 4.45 -8.88
CA PHE A 93 3.94 3.48 -8.95
C PHE A 93 2.58 4.14 -8.66
N MET A 94 2.49 5.04 -7.68
CA MET A 94 1.27 5.83 -7.42
C MET A 94 0.87 6.66 -8.64
N GLN A 95 1.82 7.31 -9.31
CA GLN A 95 1.56 8.06 -10.55
C GLN A 95 1.03 7.14 -11.65
N ALA A 96 1.66 5.97 -11.83
CA ALA A 96 1.26 5.00 -12.85
C ALA A 96 -0.19 4.50 -12.67
N GLN A 97 -0.67 4.38 -11.43
CA GLN A 97 -2.06 3.99 -11.16
C GLN A 97 -3.11 5.00 -11.66
N LEU A 98 -2.73 6.28 -11.78
CA LEU A 98 -3.64 7.34 -12.23
C LEU A 98 -3.71 7.46 -13.76
N GLU A 99 -2.79 6.83 -14.49
CA GLU A 99 -2.74 6.95 -15.94
C GLU A 99 -3.81 6.07 -16.61
N LEU A 100 -4.66 6.71 -17.42
CA LEU A 100 -5.77 6.06 -18.12
C LEU A 100 -5.34 5.48 -19.46
N ASP A 101 -4.34 6.09 -20.10
CA ASP A 101 -3.76 5.60 -21.34
C ASP A 101 -2.90 4.37 -21.08
N LYS A 102 -3.32 3.22 -21.61
CA LYS A 102 -2.68 1.92 -21.33
C LYS A 102 -1.20 1.90 -21.70
N ASP A 103 -0.82 2.51 -22.82
CA ASP A 103 0.55 2.49 -23.30
C ASP A 103 1.45 3.38 -22.44
N ARG A 104 0.98 4.57 -22.03
CA ARG A 104 1.69 5.42 -21.07
C ARG A 104 1.78 4.74 -19.70
N ARG A 105 0.70 4.15 -19.21
CA ARG A 105 0.68 3.44 -17.94
C ARG A 105 1.68 2.29 -17.90
N ALA A 106 1.74 1.48 -18.96
CA ALA A 106 2.70 0.40 -19.07
C ALA A 106 4.15 0.91 -18.97
N ARG A 107 4.49 2.00 -19.67
CA ARG A 107 5.82 2.63 -19.59
C ARG A 107 6.14 3.17 -18.19
N LEU A 108 5.15 3.72 -17.48
CA LEU A 108 5.34 4.17 -16.10
C LEU A 108 5.63 3.00 -15.16
N PHE A 109 4.92 1.87 -15.28
CA PHE A 109 5.26 0.68 -14.49
C PHE A 109 6.62 0.07 -14.86
N GLU A 110 7.02 0.11 -16.13
CA GLU A 110 8.39 -0.26 -16.55
C GLU A 110 9.45 0.64 -15.88
N SER A 111 9.20 1.95 -15.78
CA SER A 111 10.06 2.89 -15.03
C SER A 111 10.14 2.50 -13.55
N CYS A 112 9.00 2.17 -12.92
CA CYS A 112 8.96 1.73 -11.52
C CYS A 112 9.85 0.50 -11.30
N VAL A 113 9.77 -0.49 -12.20
CA VAL A 113 10.61 -1.70 -12.16
C VAL A 113 12.09 -1.34 -12.31
N ALA A 114 12.45 -0.46 -13.25
CA ALA A 114 13.83 -0.05 -13.47
C ALA A 114 14.43 0.69 -12.24
N ILE A 115 13.65 1.54 -11.58
CA ILE A 115 14.08 2.24 -10.36
C ILE A 115 14.24 1.25 -9.20
N ALA A 116 13.29 0.33 -9.02
CA ALA A 116 13.42 -0.70 -8.01
C ALA A 116 14.63 -1.61 -8.26
N ASP A 117 14.97 -1.88 -9.52
CA ASP A 117 16.19 -2.62 -9.89
C ASP A 117 17.47 -1.89 -9.49
N GLN A 118 17.50 -0.55 -9.60
CA GLN A 118 18.63 0.23 -9.10
C GLN A 118 18.78 0.10 -7.57
N ALA A 119 17.66 0.17 -6.83
CA ALA A 119 17.68 -0.05 -5.38
C ALA A 119 18.17 -1.47 -5.02
N LEU A 120 17.69 -2.49 -5.74
CA LEU A 120 18.04 -3.90 -5.50
C LEU A 120 19.47 -4.24 -5.92
N ALA A 121 20.05 -3.51 -6.88
CA ALA A 121 21.46 -3.62 -7.23
C ALA A 121 22.38 -3.13 -6.09
N LEU A 122 21.93 -2.13 -5.32
CA LEU A 122 22.65 -1.62 -4.15
C LEU A 122 22.41 -2.50 -2.91
N ASN A 123 21.19 -3.01 -2.75
CA ASN A 123 20.82 -3.92 -1.67
C ASN A 123 19.75 -4.91 -2.14
N ALA A 124 20.17 -6.15 -2.42
CA ALA A 124 19.26 -7.19 -2.89
C ALA A 124 18.18 -7.60 -1.86
N ASN A 125 18.33 -7.21 -0.60
CA ASN A 125 17.37 -7.44 0.48
C ASN A 125 16.57 -6.17 0.84
N ASP A 126 16.57 -5.15 0.00
CA ASP A 126 15.70 -3.99 0.21
C ASP A 126 14.23 -4.39 0.08
N VAL A 127 13.52 -4.38 1.22
CA VAL A 127 12.10 -4.77 1.32
C VAL A 127 11.21 -3.93 0.41
N ARG A 128 11.46 -2.61 0.36
CA ARG A 128 10.69 -1.67 -0.45
C ARG A 128 10.90 -1.95 -1.93
N GLY A 129 12.17 -2.12 -2.32
CA GLY A 129 12.54 -2.44 -3.70
C GLY A 129 11.92 -3.75 -4.18
N LEU A 130 11.97 -4.80 -3.34
CA LEU A 130 11.35 -6.08 -3.65
C LEU A 130 9.83 -5.95 -3.80
N PHE A 131 9.17 -5.25 -2.89
CA PHE A 131 7.72 -5.11 -2.88
C PHE A 131 7.20 -4.28 -4.05
N TRP A 132 7.72 -3.07 -4.26
CA TRP A 132 7.23 -2.16 -5.29
C TRP A 132 7.58 -2.65 -6.70
N LYS A 133 8.71 -3.34 -6.88
CA LYS A 133 8.98 -4.08 -8.12
C LYS A 133 7.92 -5.15 -8.37
N ALA A 134 7.61 -5.97 -7.37
CA ALA A 134 6.60 -7.01 -7.50
C ALA A 134 5.21 -6.43 -7.78
N ALA A 135 4.84 -5.32 -7.14
CA ALA A 135 3.58 -4.63 -7.38
C ALA A 135 3.48 -4.10 -8.82
N ALA A 136 4.52 -3.42 -9.32
CA ALA A 136 4.58 -2.93 -10.70
C ALA A 136 4.48 -4.08 -11.70
N MET A 137 5.20 -5.19 -11.47
CA MET A 137 5.10 -6.39 -12.30
C MET A 137 3.70 -7.00 -12.30
N GLY A 138 2.99 -6.96 -11.16
CA GLY A 138 1.60 -7.39 -11.07
C GLY A 138 0.67 -6.55 -11.97
N LYS A 139 0.81 -5.22 -11.91
CA LYS A 139 0.03 -4.31 -12.77
C LYS A 139 0.36 -4.46 -14.26
N MET A 140 1.64 -4.66 -14.59
CA MET A 140 2.03 -4.98 -15.97
C MET A 140 1.43 -6.30 -16.44
N ALA A 141 1.35 -7.31 -15.58
CA ALA A 141 0.76 -8.61 -15.91
C ALA A 141 -0.76 -8.53 -16.14
N GLU A 142 -1.48 -7.65 -15.43
CA GLU A 142 -2.92 -7.40 -15.63
C GLU A 142 -3.22 -6.82 -17.01
N ASP A 143 -2.37 -5.91 -17.50
CA ASP A 143 -2.53 -5.26 -18.80
C ASP A 143 -1.85 -6.05 -19.96
N SER A 144 -1.09 -7.10 -19.64
CA SER A 144 -0.33 -7.90 -20.62
C SER A 144 -1.12 -9.09 -21.16
N GLY A 145 -0.79 -9.51 -22.39
CA GLY A 145 -1.22 -10.80 -22.91
C GLY A 145 -0.72 -11.98 -22.05
N VAL A 146 -1.44 -13.10 -22.08
CA VAL A 146 -1.22 -14.29 -21.22
C VAL A 146 0.25 -14.73 -21.16
N LEU A 147 0.95 -14.77 -22.31
CA LEU A 147 2.35 -15.21 -22.37
C LEU A 147 3.30 -14.27 -21.60
N ASN A 148 3.09 -12.97 -21.68
CA ASN A 148 3.93 -11.99 -20.98
C ASN A 148 3.65 -12.01 -19.48
N ALA A 149 2.37 -12.10 -19.09
CA ALA A 149 1.98 -12.25 -17.69
C ALA A 149 2.62 -13.50 -17.05
N LEU A 150 2.60 -14.64 -17.73
CA LEU A 150 3.20 -15.89 -17.25
C LEU A 150 4.72 -15.78 -16.97
N ARG A 151 5.45 -14.92 -17.70
CA ARG A 151 6.89 -14.68 -17.45
C ARG A 151 7.14 -13.83 -16.20
N MET A 152 6.17 -12.99 -15.80
CA MET A 152 6.31 -12.07 -14.67
C MET A 152 5.92 -12.70 -13.33
N ILE A 153 4.91 -13.58 -13.32
CA ILE A 153 4.30 -14.09 -12.09
C ILE A 153 5.26 -14.91 -11.21
N ARG A 154 6.19 -15.68 -11.79
CA ARG A 154 7.17 -16.49 -11.01
C ARG A 154 8.25 -15.64 -10.35
N PRO A 155 8.93 -14.71 -11.06
CA PRO A 155 9.79 -13.73 -10.40
C PRO A 155 9.06 -12.91 -9.33
N MET A 156 7.83 -12.49 -9.61
CA MET A 156 6.99 -11.76 -8.66
C MET A 156 6.72 -12.57 -7.39
N GLU A 157 6.28 -13.84 -7.52
CA GLU A 157 6.09 -14.78 -6.40
C GLU A 157 7.36 -14.84 -5.53
N LYS A 158 8.54 -15.02 -6.15
CA LYS A 158 9.82 -15.11 -5.42
C LYS A 158 10.14 -13.84 -4.64
N MET A 159 9.91 -12.66 -5.22
CA MET A 159 10.16 -11.39 -4.54
C MET A 159 9.21 -11.19 -3.36
N LEU A 160 7.91 -11.49 -3.53
CA LEU A 160 6.93 -11.36 -2.45
C LEU A 160 7.21 -12.34 -1.30
N LEU A 161 7.60 -13.58 -1.60
CA LEU A 161 8.04 -14.54 -0.59
C LEU A 161 9.26 -14.02 0.20
N LYS A 162 10.17 -13.34 -0.49
CA LYS A 162 11.33 -12.70 0.15
C LYS A 162 10.94 -11.51 1.02
N VAL A 163 9.96 -10.70 0.60
CA VAL A 163 9.38 -9.64 1.45
C VAL A 163 8.78 -10.24 2.71
N VAL A 164 7.95 -11.29 2.60
CA VAL A 164 7.38 -11.99 3.77
C VAL A 164 8.47 -12.47 4.74
N ALA A 165 9.58 -13.00 4.23
CA ALA A 165 10.68 -13.47 5.06
C ALA A 165 11.48 -12.34 5.75
N LEU A 166 11.54 -11.15 5.14
CA LEU A 166 12.31 -10.01 5.64
C LEU A 166 11.48 -9.10 6.55
N ASP A 167 10.26 -8.79 6.14
CA ASP A 167 9.30 -7.96 6.87
C ASP A 167 7.87 -8.27 6.39
N GLU A 168 7.22 -9.23 7.06
CA GLU A 168 5.83 -9.61 6.75
C GLU A 168 4.81 -8.51 7.00
N ARG A 169 5.19 -7.43 7.71
CA ARG A 169 4.28 -6.35 8.10
C ARG A 169 4.31 -5.18 7.12
N TYR A 170 5.31 -5.12 6.23
CA TYR A 170 5.47 -4.07 5.25
C TYR A 170 4.19 -3.85 4.41
N GLU A 171 3.81 -2.58 4.22
CA GLU A 171 2.60 -2.16 3.47
C GLU A 171 1.32 -2.87 3.93
N ASN A 172 1.08 -2.89 5.25
CA ASN A 172 -0.04 -3.59 5.89
C ASN A 172 -0.13 -5.07 5.51
N ALA A 173 1.00 -5.78 5.59
CA ALA A 173 1.14 -7.15 5.10
C ALA A 173 0.83 -7.29 3.60
N GLY A 174 1.24 -6.28 2.82
CA GLY A 174 0.99 -6.20 1.37
C GLY A 174 1.49 -7.42 0.62
N ALA A 175 2.62 -8.01 1.03
CA ALA A 175 3.16 -9.19 0.36
C ALA A 175 2.29 -10.45 0.59
N HIS A 176 1.74 -10.63 1.79
CA HIS A 176 0.77 -11.68 2.05
C HIS A 176 -0.50 -11.47 1.21
N ARG A 177 -1.01 -10.24 1.15
CA ARG A 177 -2.18 -9.88 0.34
C ARG A 177 -1.96 -10.18 -1.15
N ALA A 178 -0.81 -9.76 -1.71
CA ALA A 178 -0.47 -9.99 -3.12
C ALA A 178 -0.26 -11.47 -3.45
N LEU A 179 0.44 -12.23 -2.60
CA LEU A 179 0.58 -13.69 -2.76
C LEU A 179 -0.78 -14.38 -2.68
N GLY A 180 -1.61 -14.00 -1.72
CA GLY A 180 -2.97 -14.49 -1.57
C GLY A 180 -3.81 -14.33 -2.83
N ARG A 181 -3.86 -13.10 -3.36
CA ARG A 181 -4.54 -12.77 -4.62
C ARG A 181 -3.97 -13.57 -5.79
N MET A 182 -2.64 -13.64 -5.92
CA MET A 182 -1.97 -14.37 -6.99
C MET A 182 -2.33 -15.86 -6.99
N TYR A 183 -2.22 -16.53 -5.84
CA TYR A 183 -2.54 -17.96 -5.74
C TYR A 183 -4.02 -18.26 -5.98
N HIS A 184 -4.92 -17.33 -5.65
CA HIS A 184 -6.36 -17.49 -5.88
C HIS A 184 -6.75 -17.31 -7.35
N LYS A 185 -6.17 -16.31 -8.04
CA LYS A 185 -6.60 -15.96 -9.41
C LYS A 185 -5.85 -16.72 -10.50
N LEU A 186 -4.66 -17.25 -10.23
CA LEU A 186 -3.92 -18.04 -11.22
C LEU A 186 -4.53 -19.43 -11.44
N PRO A 187 -4.45 -19.99 -12.66
CA PRO A 187 -4.75 -21.40 -12.90
C PRO A 187 -3.84 -22.32 -12.07
N GLY A 188 -4.34 -23.49 -11.71
CA GLY A 188 -3.55 -24.53 -11.06
C GLY A 188 -2.57 -25.25 -11.99
N PHE A 189 -1.89 -26.26 -11.45
CA PHE A 189 -1.03 -27.17 -12.21
C PHE A 189 -1.84 -27.96 -13.26
N PRO A 190 -1.31 -28.21 -14.48
CA PRO A 190 0.06 -27.92 -14.95
C PRO A 190 0.24 -26.58 -15.66
N ILE A 191 -0.84 -25.79 -15.82
CA ILE A 191 -0.79 -24.54 -16.60
C ILE A 191 -0.03 -23.45 -15.83
N SER A 192 -0.27 -23.33 -14.53
CA SER A 192 0.42 -22.40 -13.65
C SER A 192 0.50 -22.99 -12.24
N PHE A 193 0.46 -22.16 -11.20
CA PHE A 193 0.72 -22.54 -9.81
C PHE A 193 -0.30 -21.99 -8.80
N GLY A 194 -1.47 -21.59 -9.27
CA GLY A 194 -2.60 -21.25 -8.41
C GLY A 194 -2.93 -22.36 -7.43
N SER A 195 -3.36 -21.97 -6.23
CA SER A 195 -3.68 -22.86 -5.12
C SER A 195 -4.51 -22.12 -4.08
N ASN A 196 -5.81 -22.42 -3.99
CA ASN A 196 -6.68 -21.84 -2.98
C ASN A 196 -6.21 -22.12 -1.54
N GLN A 197 -5.58 -23.27 -1.30
CA GLN A 197 -4.98 -23.59 -0.01
C GLN A 197 -3.88 -22.59 0.37
N LYS A 198 -2.95 -22.29 -0.55
CA LYS A 198 -1.93 -21.27 -0.33
C LYS A 198 -2.56 -19.89 -0.22
N ALA A 199 -3.51 -19.57 -1.09
CA ALA A 199 -4.22 -18.29 -1.05
C ALA A 199 -4.85 -18.06 0.33
N LEU A 200 -5.49 -19.09 0.90
CA LEU A 200 -6.14 -19.04 2.21
C LEU A 200 -5.12 -18.80 3.31
N MET A 201 -3.98 -19.50 3.26
CA MET A 201 -2.88 -19.28 4.21
C MET A 201 -2.38 -17.82 4.19
N TYR A 202 -2.12 -17.28 3.00
CA TYR A 202 -1.60 -15.92 2.85
C TYR A 202 -2.62 -14.84 3.22
N LEU A 203 -3.86 -14.91 2.72
CA LEU A 203 -4.90 -13.92 3.03
C LEU A 203 -5.32 -13.98 4.51
N LYS A 204 -5.38 -15.17 5.10
CA LYS A 204 -5.62 -15.29 6.55
C LYS A 204 -4.49 -14.62 7.34
N ARG A 205 -3.23 -14.84 6.97
CA ARG A 205 -2.09 -14.21 7.66
C ARG A 205 -2.10 -12.69 7.53
N ALA A 206 -2.40 -12.15 6.34
CA ALA A 206 -2.59 -10.71 6.15
C ALA A 206 -3.70 -10.18 7.07
N HIS A 207 -4.83 -10.88 7.12
CA HIS A 207 -5.96 -10.49 7.97
C HIS A 207 -5.62 -10.54 9.48
N ASP A 208 -4.91 -11.58 9.93
CA ASP A 208 -4.50 -11.71 11.33
C ASP A 208 -3.54 -10.56 11.73
N LEU A 209 -2.66 -10.11 10.83
CA LEU A 209 -1.71 -9.01 11.08
C LEU A 209 -2.37 -7.63 11.03
N PHE A 210 -3.29 -7.42 10.08
CA PHE A 210 -3.98 -6.16 9.84
C PHE A 210 -5.48 -6.40 9.67
N PRO A 211 -6.22 -6.63 10.78
CA PRO A 211 -7.62 -7.03 10.72
C PRO A 211 -8.55 -5.93 10.24
N GLN A 212 -8.08 -4.70 10.02
CA GLN A 212 -8.88 -3.58 9.51
C GLN A 212 -8.58 -3.27 8.04
N ASP A 213 -7.66 -3.98 7.39
CA ASP A 213 -7.30 -3.74 5.99
C ASP A 213 -8.46 -4.16 5.06
N VAL A 214 -9.06 -3.17 4.41
CA VAL A 214 -10.24 -3.33 3.54
C VAL A 214 -9.93 -4.23 2.34
N ILE A 215 -8.75 -4.04 1.73
CA ILE A 215 -8.34 -4.76 0.53
C ILE A 215 -8.18 -6.26 0.85
N THR A 216 -7.48 -6.57 1.94
CA THR A 216 -7.30 -7.94 2.41
C THR A 216 -8.64 -8.60 2.68
N ARG A 217 -9.58 -7.90 3.33
CA ARG A 217 -10.91 -8.46 3.61
C ARG A 217 -11.75 -8.68 2.37
N ALA A 218 -11.66 -7.81 1.36
CA ALA A 218 -12.35 -8.01 0.09
C ALA A 218 -11.86 -9.27 -0.62
N PHE A 219 -10.53 -9.43 -0.77
CA PHE A 219 -9.95 -10.63 -1.38
C PHE A 219 -10.23 -11.88 -0.55
N TYR A 220 -10.19 -11.76 0.78
CA TYR A 220 -10.45 -12.89 1.66
C TYR A 220 -11.91 -13.34 1.60
N ALA A 221 -12.85 -12.38 1.49
CA ALA A 221 -14.27 -12.68 1.27
C ALA A 221 -14.49 -13.46 -0.04
N GLU A 222 -13.88 -13.01 -1.14
CA GLU A 222 -13.97 -13.70 -2.44
C GLU A 222 -13.46 -15.14 -2.35
N LEU A 223 -12.26 -15.34 -1.77
CA LEU A 223 -11.69 -16.67 -1.61
C LEU A 223 -12.54 -17.57 -0.69
N LEU A 224 -13.01 -17.05 0.44
CA LEU A 224 -13.85 -17.82 1.37
C LEU A 224 -15.15 -18.27 0.72
N TYR A 225 -15.73 -17.43 -0.15
CA TYR A 225 -16.93 -17.79 -0.91
C TYR A 225 -16.64 -18.92 -1.89
N ASP A 226 -15.54 -18.84 -2.64
CA ASP A 226 -15.13 -19.88 -3.60
C ASP A 226 -14.82 -21.22 -2.90
N GLU A 227 -14.35 -21.17 -1.65
CA GLU A 227 -14.14 -22.33 -0.78
C GLU A 227 -15.42 -22.81 -0.07
N GLY A 228 -16.59 -22.26 -0.42
CA GLY A 228 -17.90 -22.65 0.13
C GLY A 228 -18.21 -22.12 1.54
N LYS A 229 -17.33 -21.30 2.13
CA LYS A 229 -17.48 -20.72 3.47
C LYS A 229 -18.31 -19.44 3.45
N ARG A 230 -19.55 -19.56 2.95
CA ARG A 230 -20.45 -18.42 2.64
C ARG A 230 -20.69 -17.47 3.81
N GLY A 231 -20.87 -18.00 5.03
CA GLY A 231 -21.12 -17.18 6.22
C GLY A 231 -19.92 -16.31 6.59
N GLU A 232 -18.70 -16.86 6.54
CA GLU A 232 -17.48 -16.11 6.81
C GLU A 232 -17.19 -15.10 5.68
N ALA A 233 -17.39 -15.50 4.42
CA ALA A 233 -17.27 -14.61 3.28
C ALA A 233 -18.15 -13.36 3.43
N ARG A 234 -19.42 -13.56 3.82
CA ARG A 234 -20.36 -12.46 4.07
C ARG A 234 -19.88 -11.52 5.19
N LYS A 235 -19.39 -12.05 6.33
CA LYS A 235 -18.86 -11.20 7.41
C LYS A 235 -17.74 -10.26 6.94
N HIS A 236 -16.85 -10.76 6.08
CA HIS A 236 -15.77 -9.93 5.53
C HIS A 236 -16.28 -8.92 4.49
N ALA A 237 -17.23 -9.31 3.65
CA ALA A 237 -17.88 -8.39 2.71
C ALA A 237 -18.67 -7.28 3.42
N ASP A 238 -19.45 -7.61 4.44
CA ASP A 238 -20.21 -6.64 5.26
C ASP A 238 -19.26 -5.63 5.91
N PHE A 239 -18.09 -6.06 6.40
CA PHE A 239 -17.08 -5.15 6.93
C PHE A 239 -16.61 -4.16 5.85
N VAL A 240 -16.30 -4.64 4.64
CA VAL A 240 -15.84 -3.78 3.54
C VAL A 240 -16.89 -2.71 3.22
N LEU A 241 -18.17 -3.10 3.14
CA LEU A 241 -19.27 -2.18 2.82
C LEU A 241 -19.64 -1.23 3.98
N ALA A 242 -19.35 -1.62 5.22
CA ALA A 242 -19.57 -0.78 6.39
C ALA A 242 -18.39 0.17 6.68
N THR A 243 -17.24 -0.02 6.03
CA THR A 243 -16.08 0.84 6.22
C THR A 243 -16.32 2.17 5.51
N PRO A 244 -16.24 3.31 6.22
CA PRO A 244 -16.36 4.61 5.58
C PRO A 244 -15.14 4.82 4.67
N ILE A 245 -15.38 4.85 3.37
CA ILE A 245 -14.40 5.25 2.35
C ILE A 245 -14.72 6.70 2.02
N ALA A 246 -13.73 7.59 2.11
CA ALA A 246 -13.94 8.97 1.73
C ALA A 246 -14.21 9.06 0.22
N ASP A 247 -15.06 10.01 -0.21
CA ASP A 247 -15.40 10.18 -1.63
C ASP A 247 -14.15 10.30 -2.52
N GLU A 248 -13.12 10.92 -1.95
CA GLU A 248 -11.81 11.14 -2.55
C GLU A 248 -11.00 9.85 -2.79
N ASP A 249 -11.27 8.77 -2.03
CA ASP A 249 -10.66 7.45 -2.18
C ASP A 249 -11.56 6.45 -2.95
N ALA A 250 -12.77 6.86 -3.34
CA ALA A 250 -13.78 5.94 -3.87
C ALA A 250 -13.31 5.20 -5.14
N LEU A 251 -12.50 5.85 -5.99
CA LEU A 251 -11.97 5.23 -7.20
C LEU A 251 -10.95 4.12 -6.88
N GLU A 252 -10.09 4.31 -5.88
CA GLU A 252 -9.11 3.32 -5.45
C GLU A 252 -9.81 2.07 -4.89
N PHE A 253 -10.85 2.28 -4.08
CA PHE A 253 -11.54 1.20 -3.41
C PHE A 253 -12.69 0.56 -4.23
N ALA A 254 -13.01 1.10 -5.40
CA ALA A 254 -14.13 0.66 -6.22
C ALA A 254 -14.07 -0.85 -6.53
N GLU A 255 -12.91 -1.40 -6.88
CA GLU A 255 -12.76 -2.84 -7.15
C GLU A 255 -13.14 -3.67 -5.91
N TYR A 256 -12.65 -3.27 -4.73
CA TYR A 256 -12.83 -4.03 -3.50
C TYR A 256 -14.27 -3.95 -2.98
N VAL A 257 -14.90 -2.79 -3.14
CA VAL A 257 -16.34 -2.61 -2.88
C VAL A 257 -17.16 -3.48 -3.83
N ASN A 258 -16.83 -3.51 -5.13
CA ASN A 258 -17.51 -4.35 -6.11
C ASN A 258 -17.38 -5.85 -5.79
N ILE A 259 -16.20 -6.29 -5.35
CA ILE A 259 -16.01 -7.66 -4.85
C ILE A 259 -16.97 -7.93 -3.68
N ALA A 260 -17.00 -7.05 -2.67
CA ALA A 260 -17.86 -7.23 -1.50
C ALA A 260 -19.36 -7.26 -1.88
N LEU A 261 -19.82 -6.34 -2.73
CA LEU A 261 -21.20 -6.31 -3.24
C LEU A 261 -21.57 -7.62 -3.93
N ALA A 262 -20.70 -8.15 -4.80
CA ALA A 262 -20.92 -9.41 -5.49
C ALA A 262 -21.05 -10.59 -4.50
N ILE A 263 -20.31 -10.59 -3.39
CA ILE A 263 -20.42 -11.61 -2.34
C ILE A 263 -21.76 -11.51 -1.61
N ILE A 264 -22.24 -10.29 -1.31
CA ILE A 264 -23.54 -10.08 -0.68
C ILE A 264 -24.68 -10.57 -1.57
N GLU A 265 -24.64 -10.23 -2.85
CA GLU A 265 -25.62 -10.69 -3.84
C GLU A 265 -25.64 -12.23 -3.90
N LYS A 266 -24.46 -12.83 -4.09
CA LYS A 266 -24.30 -14.30 -4.18
C LYS A 266 -24.68 -15.03 -2.89
N THR A 267 -24.68 -14.37 -1.73
CA THR A 267 -25.02 -14.99 -0.44
C THR A 267 -26.42 -14.66 0.05
N GLY A 268 -27.27 -14.01 -0.77
CA GLY A 268 -28.71 -13.92 -0.51
C GLY A 268 -29.27 -12.56 -0.08
N GLY A 269 -28.69 -11.43 -0.54
CA GLY A 269 -29.29 -10.09 -0.38
C GLY A 269 -29.21 -9.49 1.03
N SER A 270 -29.34 -8.16 1.15
CA SER A 270 -28.93 -7.39 2.33
C SER A 270 -30.02 -7.16 3.39
N GLU A 271 -29.73 -7.44 4.67
CA GLU A 271 -30.27 -6.67 5.81
C GLU A 271 -29.35 -5.50 6.22
N VAL A 272 -28.27 -5.26 5.48
CA VAL A 272 -27.30 -4.20 5.79
C VAL A 272 -27.80 -2.86 5.26
N LYS A 273 -28.06 -1.92 6.18
CA LYS A 273 -28.24 -0.50 5.86
C LYS A 273 -26.95 0.03 5.26
N LEU A 274 -26.96 0.27 3.96
CA LEU A 274 -25.89 0.96 3.25
C LEU A 274 -25.62 2.30 3.94
N GLY A 275 -24.36 2.54 4.31
CA GLY A 275 -23.88 3.90 4.58
C GLY A 275 -24.14 4.73 3.32
N ARG A 276 -24.61 5.98 3.48
CA ARG A 276 -24.96 6.82 2.34
C ARG A 276 -23.72 7.02 1.46
N PHE A 277 -23.79 6.48 0.25
CA PHE A 277 -23.01 6.92 -0.90
C PHE A 277 -23.42 8.35 -1.29
#